data_AF-A0A191UE02-F1
#
_entry.id   AF-A0A191UE02-F1
#
_cell.length_a   1.000
_cell.length_b   1.000
_cell.length_c   1.000
_cell.angle_alpha   90.00
_cell.angle_beta   90.00
_cell.angle_gamma   90.00
#
_symmetry.space_group_name_H-M   'P 1'
#
loop_
_entity.id
_entity.type
_entity.pdbx_description
1 polymer ?
#
loop_
_entity_poly.entity_id
_entity_poly.type
_entity_poly.pdbx_seq_one_letter_code
_entity_poly.pdbx_strand_id
1 'polypeptide(L)' 'MADVVCLCNNVFDVDLREYLDAHSINSIDELREQASICNKCMQCQELVEGEIYLARVRRQRAAGQF' A
#
# COMPACT_ATOMS: atom_id res chain seq x y z
N MET A 1 10.42 -3.38 -13.44
CA MET A 1 10.68 -1.92 -13.43
C MET A 1 9.84 -1.37 -12.30
N ALA A 2 10.40 -0.53 -11.43
CA ALA A 2 9.64 0.05 -10.33
C ALA A 2 8.87 1.27 -10.86
N ASP A 3 7.56 1.27 -10.66
CA ASP A 3 6.66 2.35 -11.07
C ASP A 3 6.35 3.26 -9.88
N VAL A 4 6.22 4.57 -10.12
CA VAL A 4 5.87 5.52 -9.06
C VAL A 4 4.38 5.41 -8.75
N VAL A 5 4.04 5.02 -7.52
CA VAL A 5 2.65 4.96 -7.04
C VAL A 5 2.22 6.30 -6.45
N CYS A 6 3.07 6.95 -5.66
CA CYS A 6 2.78 8.27 -5.09
C CYS A 6 3.94 9.24 -5.35
N LEU A 7 3.74 10.16 -6.29
CA LEU A 7 4.75 11.18 -6.61
C LEU A 7 5.01 12.13 -5.43
N CYS A 8 3.97 12.60 -4.74
CA CYS A 8 4.13 13.60 -3.68
C CYS A 8 4.86 13.07 -2.43
N ASN A 9 4.72 11.78 -2.12
CA ASN A 9 5.46 11.12 -1.05
C ASN A 9 6.71 10.38 -1.57
N ASN A 10 6.99 10.42 -2.89
CA ASN A 10 8.09 9.73 -3.55
C ASN A 10 8.13 8.22 -3.23
N VAL A 11 6.98 7.55 -3.41
CA VAL A 11 6.79 6.12 -3.12
C VAL A 11 6.69 5.34 -4.43
N PHE A 12 7.52 4.31 -4.55
CA PHE A 12 7.49 3.34 -5.64
C PHE A 12 6.62 2.13 -5.28
N ASP A 13 6.11 1.44 -6.29
CA ASP A 13 5.28 0.24 -6.17
C ASP A 13 5.97 -0.87 -5.38
N VAL A 14 7.25 -1.11 -5.63
CA VAL A 14 8.06 -2.12 -4.94
C VAL A 14 8.19 -1.81 -3.46
N ASP A 15 8.49 -0.56 -3.09
CA ASP A 15 8.65 -0.14 -1.70
C ASP A 15 7.32 -0.22 -0.95
N LEU A 16 6.24 0.24 -1.57
CA LEU A 16 4.90 0.17 -0.99
C LEU A 16 4.49 -1.28 -0.76
N ARG A 17 4.74 -2.16 -1.73
CA ARG A 17 4.41 -3.57 -1.63
C ARG A 17 5.20 -4.28 -0.55
N GLU A 18 6.52 -4.07 -0.48
CA GLU A 18 7.36 -4.62 0.59
C GLU A 18 6.89 -4.14 1.97
N TYR A 19 6.56 -2.85 2.10
CA TYR A 19 6.02 -2.29 3.33
C TYR A 19 4.68 -2.94 3.72
N LEU A 20 3.74 -3.08 2.78
CA LEU A 20 2.42 -3.68 3.01
C LEU A 20 2.48 -5.20 3.26
N ASP A 21 3.49 -5.89 2.74
CA ASP A 21 3.68 -7.31 3.02
C ASP A 21 4.32 -7.51 4.42
N ALA A 22 5.14 -6.56 4.90
CA ALA A 22 5.74 -6.57 6.24
C ALA A 22 4.81 -6.04 7.36
N HIS A 23 3.81 -5.21 7.02
CA HIS A 23 2.90 -4.57 7.98
C HIS A 23 1.44 -4.90 7.69
N SER A 24 0.65 -5.14 8.74
CA SER A 24 -0.77 -5.49 8.64
C SER A 24 -1.68 -4.28 8.35
N ILE A 25 -1.34 -3.49 7.33
CA ILE A 25 -2.15 -2.35 6.88
C ILE A 25 -3.36 -2.85 6.09
N ASN A 26 -4.56 -2.40 6.46
CA ASN A 26 -5.84 -2.80 5.86
C ASN A 26 -6.67 -1.63 5.31
N SER A 27 -6.26 -0.38 5.57
CA SER A 27 -6.92 0.82 5.06
C SER A 27 -5.90 1.91 4.71
N ILE A 28 -6.32 2.87 3.88
CA ILE A 28 -5.48 4.01 3.53
C ILE A 28 -5.21 4.92 4.73
N ASP A 29 -6.15 5.00 5.68
CA ASP A 29 -5.98 5.82 6.88
C ASP A 29 -4.89 5.23 7.79
N GLU A 30 -4.86 3.90 7.98
CA GLU A 30 -3.76 3.24 8.68
C GLU A 30 -2.42 3.48 8.00
N LEU A 31 -2.37 3.45 6.66
CA LEU A 31 -1.15 3.72 5.91
C LEU A 31 -0.68 5.18 6.10
N ARG A 32 -1.61 6.13 6.11
CA ARG A 32 -1.31 7.56 6.35
C ARG A 32 -0.77 7.78 7.75
N GLU A 33 -1.39 7.16 8.75
CA GLU A 33 -0.98 7.28 10.16
C GLU A 33 0.39 6.66 10.43
N GLN A 34 0.65 5.45 9.90
CA GLN A 34 1.87 4.69 10.23
C GLN A 34 3.06 5.05 9.34
N ALA A 35 2.84 5.26 8.04
CA ALA A 35 3.90 5.43 7.05
C ALA A 35 3.97 6.85 6.49
N SER A 36 3.00 7.72 6.78
CA SER A 36 2.90 9.05 6.17
C SER A 36 2.86 9.02 4.63
N ILE A 37 2.29 7.96 4.05
CA ILE A 37 2.12 7.79 2.60
C ILE A 37 0.70 8.24 2.21
N CYS A 38 0.57 8.85 1.02
CA CYS A 38 -0.69 9.36 0.48
C CYS A 38 -1.36 10.41 1.41
N ASN A 39 -0.56 11.23 2.09
CA ASN A 39 -1.03 12.24 3.05
C ASN A 39 -0.84 13.70 2.57
N LYS A 40 -0.29 13.92 1.37
CA LYS A 40 -0.03 15.27 0.83
C LYS A 40 -1.10 15.79 -0.12
N CYS A 41 -1.28 15.15 -1.28
CA CYS A 41 -2.20 15.61 -2.34
C CYS A 41 -3.42 14.71 -2.53
N MET A 42 -3.37 13.49 -1.99
CA MET A 42 -4.40 12.44 -2.08
C MET A 42 -4.76 11.96 -3.50
N GLN A 43 -4.03 12.41 -4.54
CA GLN A 43 -4.31 12.06 -5.94
C GLN A 43 -4.05 10.58 -6.28
N CYS A 44 -3.13 9.94 -5.57
CA CYS A 44 -2.79 8.52 -5.75
C CYS A 44 -3.64 7.58 -4.87
N GLN A 45 -4.71 8.07 -4.24
CA GLN A 45 -5.50 7.29 -3.28
C GLN A 45 -6.03 5.98 -3.88
N GLU A 46 -6.64 6.03 -5.06
CA GLU A 46 -7.20 4.83 -5.71
C GLU A 46 -6.13 3.75 -5.99
N LEU A 47 -4.96 4.18 -6.50
CA LEU A 47 -3.83 3.27 -6.75
C LEU A 47 -3.32 2.63 -5.46
N VAL A 48 -3.16 3.43 -4.41
CA VAL A 48 -2.68 2.97 -3.09
C VAL A 48 -3.69 2.02 -2.43
N GLU A 49 -4.99 2.31 -2.52
CA GLU A 49 -6.05 1.41 -2.01
C GLU A 49 -6.06 0.07 -2.76
N GLY A 50 -5.80 0.08 -4.06
CA GLY A 50 -5.60 -1.13 -4.87
C GLY A 50 -4.46 -2.00 -4.33
N GLU A 51 -3.30 -1.40 -4.05
CA GLU A 51 -2.16 -2.12 -3.48
C GLU A 51 -2.43 -2.67 -2.08
N ILE A 52 -3.14 -1.93 -1.23
CA ILE A 52 -3.59 -2.40 0.09
C ILE A 52 -4.51 -3.62 -0.06
N TYR A 53 -5.47 -3.56 -0.98
CA TYR A 53 -6.34 -4.69 -1.28
C TYR A 53 -5.55 -5.92 -1.74
N LEU A 54 -4.63 -5.75 -2.69
CA LEU A 54 -3.80 -6.84 -3.20
C LEU A 54 -2.92 -7.43 -2.09
N ALA A 55 -2.34 -6.60 -1.22
CA ALA A 55 -1.57 -7.06 -0.06
C ALA A 55 -2.43 -7.93 0.88
N ARG A 56 -3.65 -7.49 1.18
CA ARG A 56 -4.59 -8.27 2.00
C ARG A 56 -4.90 -9.63 1.35
N VAL A 57 -5.17 -9.66 0.05
CA VAL A 57 -5.41 -10.90 -0.69
C VAL A 57 -4.18 -11.82 -0.65
N ARG A 58 -2.97 -11.27 -0.83
CA ARG A 58 -1.72 -12.05 -0.73
C ARG A 58 -1.56 -12.69 0.66
N ARG A 59 -1.82 -11.93 1.73
CA ARG A 59 -1.75 -12.44 3.11
C ARG A 59 -2.79 -13.55 3.37
N GLN A 60 -4.03 -13.38 2.91
CA GLN A 60 -5.07 -14.41 3.03
C GLN A 60 -4.70 -15.71 2.29
N ARG A 61 -4.14 -15.59 1.07
CA ARG A 61 -3.63 -16.74 0.31
C ARG A 61 -2.51 -17.45 1.05
N ALA A 62 -1.54 -16.70 1.60
CA ALA A 62 -0.44 -17.27 2.37
C ALA A 62 -0.91 -17.98 3.65
N ALA A 63 -2.01 -17.51 4.25
CA ALA A 63 -2.65 -18.12 5.41
C ALA A 63 -3.51 -19.35 5.09
N GLY A 64 -3.64 -19.75 3.82
CA GLY A 64 -4.47 -20.89 3.40
C GLY A 64 -5.98 -20.65 3.54
N GLN A 65 -6.40 -19.39 3.62
CA GLN A 65 -7.80 -19.01 3.76
C GLN A 65 -8.40 -18.67 2.39
N PHE A 66 -8.81 -19.68 1.63
CA PHE A 66 -9.59 -19.56 0.38
C PHE A 66 -10.68 -20.63 0.31
#